data_AF-A0A7S1Y6S1-F1
#
_entry.id   AF-A0A7S1Y6S1-F1
#
_cell.length_a   1.000
_cell.length_b   1.000
_cell.length_c   1.000
_cell.angle_alpha   90.00
_cell.angle_beta   90.00
_cell.angle_gamma   90.00
#
_symmetry.space_group_name_H-M   'P 1'
#
loop_
_entity.id
_entity.type
_entity.pdbx_description
1 polymer ?
#
loop_
_entity_poly.entity_id
_entity_poly.type
_entity_poly.pdbx_seq_one_letter_code
_entity_poly.pdbx_strand_id
1 'polypeptide(L)'
;GNLMNETYTAWIQHYVQPIFRGVGIDFEARNMGMGAMHSAPHAALCNQAIFGMDVDVIGWDFSVDAGDGWKREMFARQLGQHPNQPAMVELGVDGDEALNLTAELERDGLAILNVDP
;
A
#
# COMPACT_ATOMS: atom_id res chain seq x y z
N GLY A 1 7.66 6.53 -14.89
CA GLY A 1 7.83 6.01 -16.25
C GLY A 1 7.27 4.60 -16.32
N ASN A 2 7.02 4.11 -17.53
CA ASN A 2 6.41 2.78 -17.75
C ASN A 2 7.45 1.65 -17.76
N LEU A 3 8.74 1.99 -17.70
CA LEU A 3 9.81 1.02 -17.49
C LEU A 3 9.97 0.75 -16.00
N MET A 4 10.26 -0.51 -15.62
CA MET A 4 10.41 -0.92 -14.22
C MET A 4 11.40 -0.04 -13.43
N ASN A 5 12.46 0.43 -14.08
CA ASN A 5 13.49 1.30 -13.51
C ASN A 5 13.11 2.79 -13.42
N GLU A 6 11.94 3.18 -13.93
CA GLU A 6 11.45 4.56 -13.92
C GLU A 6 10.20 4.72 -13.04
N THR A 7 9.81 3.67 -12.32
CA THR A 7 8.66 3.68 -11.41
C THR A 7 9.03 4.43 -10.14
N TYR A 8 8.05 5.06 -9.47
CA TYR A 8 8.32 5.76 -8.21
C TYR A 8 8.90 4.78 -7.17
N THR A 9 8.45 3.51 -7.18
CA THR A 9 8.98 2.43 -6.34
C THR A 9 10.47 2.17 -6.58
N ALA A 10 10.92 2.16 -7.85
CA ALA A 10 12.33 1.99 -8.18
C ALA A 10 13.19 3.17 -7.70
N TRP A 11 12.67 4.40 -7.80
CA TRP A 11 13.34 5.58 -7.26
C TRP A 11 13.40 5.57 -5.73
N ILE A 12 12.32 5.15 -5.05
CA ILE A 12 12.32 4.95 -3.60
C ILE A 12 13.42 3.96 -3.22
N GLN A 13 13.51 2.79 -3.87
CA GLN A 13 14.59 1.85 -3.60
C GLN A 13 15.97 2.45 -3.83
N HIS A 14 16.19 3.13 -4.95
CA HIS A 14 17.49 3.72 -5.27
C HIS A 14 17.97 4.69 -4.19
N TYR A 15 17.08 5.55 -3.68
CA TYR A 15 17.44 6.58 -2.71
C TYR A 15 17.38 6.12 -1.25
N VAL A 16 16.42 5.27 -0.89
CA VAL A 16 16.18 4.87 0.51
C VAL A 16 17.07 3.70 0.91
N GLN A 17 17.36 2.76 0.00
CA GLN A 17 18.19 1.59 0.31
C GLN A 17 19.56 1.92 0.91
N PRO A 18 20.37 2.89 0.41
CA PRO A 18 21.65 3.21 1.04
C PRO A 18 21.50 3.79 2.45
N ILE A 19 20.42 4.52 2.73
CA ILE A 19 20.14 5.09 4.05
C ILE A 19 19.84 3.97 5.04
N PHE A 20 18.94 3.06 4.66
CA PHE A 20 18.52 1.93 5.49
C PHE A 20 19.66 0.94 5.71
N ARG A 21 20.48 0.69 4.67
CA ARG A 21 21.69 -0.14 4.79
C ARG A 21 22.69 0.46 5.78
N GLY A 22 22.75 1.79 5.91
CA GLY A 22 23.59 2.48 6.89
C GLY A 22 23.26 2.13 8.34
N VAL A 23 22.05 1.68 8.62
CA VAL A 23 21.59 1.22 9.95
C VAL A 23 21.34 -0.29 10.00
N GLY A 24 21.79 -1.05 9.00
CA GLY A 24 21.68 -2.50 8.94
C GLY A 24 20.31 -3.04 8.53
N ILE A 25 19.44 -2.21 7.95
CA ILE A 25 18.16 -2.64 7.39
C ILE A 25 18.34 -2.91 5.89
N ASP A 26 17.92 -4.10 5.44
CA ASP A 26 17.86 -4.40 4.01
C ASP A 26 16.50 -3.94 3.46
N PHE A 27 16.54 -2.93 2.61
CA PHE A 27 15.34 -2.36 2.01
C PHE A 27 15.15 -2.89 0.60
N GLU A 28 14.00 -3.51 0.36
CA GLU A 28 13.55 -3.99 -0.94
C GLU A 28 12.22 -3.33 -1.30
N ALA A 29 12.12 -2.73 -2.49
CA ALA A 29 10.86 -2.20 -2.98
C ALA A 29 10.39 -3.00 -4.21
N ARG A 30 9.15 -3.47 -4.16
CA ARG A 30 8.55 -4.29 -5.23
C ARG A 30 7.43 -3.51 -5.88
N ASN A 31 7.54 -3.23 -7.18
CA ASN A 31 6.44 -2.62 -7.92
C ASN A 31 5.46 -3.70 -8.40
N MET A 32 4.30 -3.77 -7.76
CA MET A 32 3.20 -4.66 -8.13
C MET A 32 2.02 -3.89 -8.74
N GLY A 33 2.24 -2.62 -9.11
CA GLY A 33 1.24 -1.79 -9.79
C GLY A 33 0.94 -2.33 -11.18
N MET A 34 -0.34 -2.56 -11.45
CA MET A 34 -0.83 -3.05 -12.73
C MET A 34 -1.92 -2.12 -13.25
N GLY A 35 -1.78 -1.66 -14.50
CA GLY A 35 -2.79 -0.81 -15.12
C GLY A 35 -4.15 -1.52 -15.16
N ALA A 36 -5.21 -0.76 -14.91
CA ALA A 36 -6.60 -1.25 -14.84
C ALA A 36 -6.86 -2.32 -13.75
N MET A 37 -5.94 -2.50 -12.80
CA MET A 37 -6.18 -3.30 -11.61
C MET A 37 -6.92 -2.48 -10.56
N HIS A 38 -7.95 -3.09 -9.96
CA HIS A 38 -8.67 -2.53 -8.83
C HIS A 38 -8.17 -3.13 -7.52
N SER A 39 -8.21 -2.34 -6.44
CA SER A 39 -7.90 -2.73 -5.07
C SER A 39 -8.79 -3.87 -4.56
N ALA A 40 -10.00 -4.02 -5.10
CA ALA A 40 -10.89 -5.13 -4.77
C ALA A 40 -11.74 -5.57 -5.98
N PRO A 41 -12.24 -6.82 -5.97
CA PRO A 41 -12.02 -7.85 -4.93
C PRO A 41 -10.69 -8.61 -5.08
N HIS A 42 -10.10 -8.64 -6.28
CA HIS A 42 -9.00 -9.56 -6.59
C HIS A 42 -7.71 -9.22 -5.83
N ALA A 43 -7.28 -7.94 -5.83
CA ALA A 43 -6.07 -7.54 -5.12
C ALA A 43 -6.17 -7.74 -3.61
N ALA A 44 -7.35 -7.47 -3.03
CA ALA A 44 -7.63 -7.70 -1.62
C ALA A 44 -7.59 -9.20 -1.25
N LEU A 45 -8.32 -10.06 -1.97
CA LEU A 45 -8.43 -11.49 -1.63
C LEU A 45 -7.14 -12.27 -1.89
N CYS A 46 -6.36 -11.85 -2.90
CA CYS A 46 -5.13 -12.53 -3.29
C CYS A 46 -3.88 -11.77 -2.85
N ASN A 47 -3.98 -10.92 -1.82
CA ASN A 47 -2.90 -10.03 -1.39
C ASN A 47 -1.58 -10.78 -1.12
N GLN A 48 -1.63 -11.95 -0.48
CA GLN A 48 -0.46 -12.79 -0.19
C GLN A 48 0.19 -13.35 -1.46
N ALA A 49 -0.63 -13.78 -2.43
CA ALA A 49 -0.14 -14.33 -3.69
C ALA A 49 0.44 -13.24 -4.61
N ILE A 50 -0.10 -12.02 -4.51
CA ILE A 50 0.31 -10.89 -5.33
C ILE A 50 1.52 -10.18 -4.72
N PHE A 51 1.47 -9.81 -3.44
CA PHE A 51 2.49 -8.96 -2.79
C PHE A 51 3.55 -9.76 -2.03
N GLY A 52 3.33 -11.05 -1.82
CA GLY A 52 4.21 -11.91 -1.03
C GLY A 52 3.78 -12.00 0.43
N MET A 53 4.44 -12.90 1.17
CA MET A 53 4.18 -13.17 2.60
C MET A 53 5.10 -12.37 3.53
N ASP A 54 6.12 -11.73 2.96
CA ASP A 54 7.25 -11.07 3.60
C ASP A 54 7.19 -9.55 3.44
N VAL A 55 5.98 -9.00 3.34
CA VAL A 55 5.76 -7.55 3.20
C VAL A 55 5.56 -6.90 4.57
N ASP A 56 6.24 -5.79 4.79
CA ASP A 56 6.12 -4.96 6.00
C ASP A 56 5.33 -3.67 5.75
N VAL A 57 5.36 -3.16 4.51
CA VAL A 57 4.68 -1.93 4.10
C VAL A 57 4.09 -2.09 2.70
N ILE A 58 2.83 -1.71 2.52
CA ILE A 58 2.16 -1.61 1.22
C ILE A 58 1.83 -0.16 0.93
N GLY A 59 2.37 0.37 -0.17
CA GLY A 59 1.86 1.61 -0.77
C GLY A 59 0.59 1.31 -1.56
N TRP A 60 -0.53 1.87 -1.13
CA TRP A 60 -1.83 1.76 -1.77
C TRP A 60 -2.06 2.97 -2.69
N ASP A 61 -1.80 2.77 -3.98
CA ASP A 61 -2.03 3.77 -5.05
C ASP A 61 -3.15 3.30 -5.97
N PHE A 62 -4.37 3.28 -5.44
CA PHE A 62 -5.59 3.00 -6.20
C PHE A 62 -6.51 4.21 -6.19
N SER A 63 -5.96 5.41 -6.42
CA SER A 63 -6.73 6.66 -6.49
C SER A 63 -7.91 6.59 -7.48
N VAL A 64 -7.82 5.74 -8.51
CA VAL A 64 -8.95 5.43 -9.43
C VAL A 64 -10.12 4.69 -8.78
N ASP A 65 -9.90 4.00 -7.67
CA ASP A 65 -10.91 3.35 -6.83
C ASP A 65 -11.38 4.23 -5.66
N ALA A 66 -10.86 5.46 -5.52
CA ALA A 66 -11.16 6.32 -4.36
C ALA A 66 -12.66 6.59 -4.17
N GLY A 67 -13.46 6.56 -5.25
CA GLY A 67 -14.92 6.70 -5.19
C GLY A 67 -15.68 5.46 -4.67
N ASP A 68 -15.01 4.32 -4.50
CA ASP A 68 -15.59 3.07 -4.04
C ASP A 68 -14.99 2.67 -2.68
N GLY A 69 -15.39 3.38 -1.61
CA GLY A 69 -14.83 3.19 -0.26
C GLY A 69 -14.80 1.74 0.25
N TRP A 70 -15.77 0.92 -0.17
CA TRP A 70 -15.83 -0.51 0.15
C TRP A 70 -14.62 -1.30 -0.40
N LYS A 71 -14.07 -0.91 -1.55
CA LYS A 71 -12.90 -1.61 -2.13
C LYS A 71 -11.67 -1.38 -1.29
N ARG A 72 -11.48 -0.13 -0.85
CA ARG A 72 -10.41 0.28 0.05
C ARG A 72 -10.55 -0.39 1.41
N GLU A 73 -11.74 -0.36 1.99
CA GLU A 73 -12.02 -1.05 3.26
C GLU A 73 -11.73 -2.55 3.14
N MET A 74 -12.22 -3.20 2.09
CA MET A 74 -11.97 -4.63 1.86
C MET A 74 -10.47 -4.91 1.74
N PHE A 75 -9.74 -4.11 0.97
CA PHE A 75 -8.29 -4.25 0.83
C PHE A 75 -7.58 -4.11 2.18
N ALA A 76 -7.87 -3.04 2.93
CA ALA A 76 -7.26 -2.78 4.22
C ALA A 76 -7.56 -3.92 5.21
N ARG A 77 -8.82 -4.36 5.33
CA ARG A 77 -9.19 -5.45 6.23
C ARG A 77 -8.54 -6.79 5.85
N GLN A 78 -8.45 -7.11 4.56
CA GLN A 78 -7.71 -8.31 4.11
C GLN A 78 -6.20 -8.17 4.38
N LEU A 79 -5.65 -6.97 4.26
CA LEU A 79 -4.26 -6.69 4.58
C LEU A 79 -3.98 -6.85 6.09
N GLY A 80 -4.90 -6.43 6.95
CA GLY A 80 -4.80 -6.63 8.40
C GLY A 80 -4.81 -8.12 8.82
N GLN A 81 -5.29 -9.02 7.95
CA GLN A 81 -5.23 -10.47 8.14
C GLN A 81 -3.92 -11.10 7.63
N HIS A 82 -3.05 -10.31 6.99
CA HIS A 82 -1.75 -10.77 6.55
C HIS A 82 -0.87 -11.16 7.75
N PRO A 83 -0.08 -12.26 7.69
CA PRO A 83 0.70 -12.72 8.85
C PRO A 83 1.70 -11.70 9.40
N ASN A 84 2.26 -10.87 8.51
CA ASN A 84 3.18 -9.80 8.90
C ASN A 84 2.48 -8.48 9.26
N GLN A 85 1.15 -8.41 9.14
CA GLN A 85 0.34 -7.22 9.44
C GLN A 85 0.97 -5.92 8.92
N PRO A 86 1.25 -5.83 7.61
CA PRO A 86 2.00 -4.72 7.04
C PRO A 86 1.26 -3.40 7.22
N ALA A 87 2.02 -2.32 7.36
CA ALA A 87 1.46 -0.98 7.35
C ALA A 87 0.98 -0.62 5.94
N MET A 88 -0.19 0.01 5.85
CA MET A 88 -0.73 0.52 4.59
C MET A 88 -0.43 2.01 4.49
N VAL A 89 0.21 2.44 3.41
CA VAL A 89 0.45 3.85 3.09
C VAL A 89 -0.47 4.24 1.95
N GLU A 90 -1.50 5.02 2.24
CA GLU A 90 -2.46 5.52 1.27
C GLU A 90 -1.89 6.71 0.51
N LEU A 91 -1.89 6.64 -0.82
CA LEU A 91 -1.39 7.69 -1.70
C LEU A 91 -2.55 8.35 -2.43
N GLY A 92 -2.68 9.68 -2.29
CA GLY A 92 -3.70 10.47 -2.99
C GLY A 92 -5.13 10.16 -2.53
N VAL A 93 -5.30 9.87 -1.24
CA VAL A 93 -6.61 9.68 -0.60
C VAL A 93 -7.02 10.99 0.06
N ASP A 94 -8.07 11.62 -0.45
CA ASP A 94 -8.60 12.88 0.05
C ASP A 94 -10.11 12.78 0.38
N GLY A 95 -10.63 13.81 1.06
CA GLY A 95 -12.05 13.94 1.40
C GLY A 95 -12.45 13.33 2.74
N ASP A 96 -13.47 13.94 3.36
CA ASP A 96 -13.91 13.62 4.72
C ASP A 96 -14.35 12.16 4.89
N GLU A 97 -15.02 11.59 3.89
CA GLU A 97 -15.45 10.18 3.93
C GLU A 97 -14.26 9.22 3.96
N ALA A 98 -13.24 9.49 3.14
CA ALA A 98 -12.04 8.68 3.10
C ALA A 98 -11.23 8.83 4.40
N LEU A 99 -11.09 10.04 4.92
CA LEU A 99 -10.39 10.27 6.19
C LEU A 99 -11.11 9.61 7.38
N ASN A 100 -12.45 9.63 7.40
CA ASN A 100 -13.23 8.96 8.43
C ASN A 100 -13.03 7.44 8.42
N LEU A 101 -13.03 6.81 7.24
CA LEU A 101 -12.78 5.39 7.13
C LEU A 101 -11.31 5.04 7.46
N THR A 102 -10.33 5.89 7.14
CA THR A 102 -8.94 5.70 7.60
C THR A 102 -8.87 5.68 9.13
N ALA A 103 -9.50 6.65 9.80
CA ALA A 103 -9.54 6.72 11.26
C ALA A 103 -10.30 5.54 11.90
N GLU A 104 -11.32 5.00 11.22
CA GLU A 104 -12.02 3.79 11.66
C GLU A 104 -11.10 2.57 11.60
N LEU A 105 -10.43 2.36 10.47
CA LEU A 105 -9.51 1.24 10.28
C LEU A 105 -8.32 1.30 11.25
N GLU A 106 -7.78 2.48 11.52
CA GLU A 106 -6.76 2.68 12.57
C GLU A 106 -7.28 2.29 13.95
N ARG A 107 -8.53 2.65 14.29
CA ARG A 107 -9.16 2.28 15.56
C ARG A 107 -9.37 0.77 15.68
N ASP A 108 -9.59 0.09 14.56
CA ASP A 108 -9.67 -1.37 14.47
C ASP A 108 -8.30 -2.06 14.59
N GLY A 109 -7.22 -1.29 14.71
CA GLY A 109 -5.86 -1.78 14.96
C GLY A 109 -5.00 -1.96 13.72
N LEU A 110 -5.45 -1.47 12.55
CA LEU A 110 -4.63 -1.47 11.35
C LEU A 110 -3.64 -0.29 11.38
N ALA A 111 -2.40 -0.54 10.99
CA ALA A 111 -1.43 0.52 10.79
C ALA A 111 -1.65 1.14 9.41
N ILE A 112 -2.32 2.30 9.35
CA ILE A 112 -2.58 3.03 8.11
C ILE A 112 -1.96 4.43 8.20
N LEU A 113 -1.30 4.87 7.13
CA LEU A 113 -0.75 6.21 7.01
C LEU A 113 -1.34 6.84 5.75
N ASN A 114 -2.12 7.90 5.88
CA ASN A 114 -2.51 8.72 4.73
C ASN A 114 -1.43 9.78 4.47
N VAL A 115 -0.88 9.78 3.26
CA VAL A 115 0.06 10.81 2.80
C VAL A 115 -0.70 11.74 1.86
N ASP A 116 -1.12 12.88 2.40
CA ASP A 116 -1.73 13.98 1.66
C ASP A 116 -0.73 14.51 0.61
N PRO A 117 -1.14 14.79 -0.65
CA PRO A 117 -0.26 15.36 -1.67
C PRO A 117 0.19 16.80 -1.38
#